data_AF-A0A5K0Z782-F1
#
_entry.id   AF-A0A5K0Z782-F1
#
_cell.length_a   1.000
_cell.length_b   1.000
_cell.length_c   1.000
_cell.angle_alpha   90.00
_cell.angle_beta   90.00
_cell.angle_gamma   90.00
#
_symmetry.space_group_name_H-M   'P 1'
#
loop_
_entity.id
_entity.type
_entity.pdbx_description
1 polymer ?
#
loop_
_entity_poly.entity_id
_entity_poly.type
_entity_poly.pdbx_seq_one_letter_code
_entity_poly.pdbx_strand_id
1 'polypeptide(L)'
;MSTEGGEEQMEVYSVWAIPPETVRPRLKALMENLRNKFGGPEFGPHITMVGAIRLNRKDAIAKLVAASEGLKPIKCRISSVSKGTFFYQCIYLLVHPDDE
;
A
#
# COMPACT_ATOMS: atom_id res chain seq x y z
N MET A 1 -28.14 -29.96 17.51
CA MET A 1 -28.32 -28.50 17.37
C MET A 1 -27.15 -27.83 18.06
N SER A 2 -26.25 -27.23 17.29
CA SER A 2 -25.26 -26.26 17.77
C SER A 2 -24.99 -25.32 16.59
N THR A 3 -25.89 -24.36 16.41
CA THR A 3 -25.69 -23.23 15.51
C THR A 3 -24.86 -22.19 16.27
N GLU A 4 -23.55 -22.25 16.13
CA GLU A 4 -22.67 -21.12 16.45
C GLU A 4 -21.92 -20.74 15.18
N GLY A 5 -22.69 -20.24 14.20
CA GLY A 5 -22.13 -19.42 13.14
C GLY A 5 -21.88 -18.04 13.71
N GLY A 6 -20.76 -17.86 14.42
CA GLY A 6 -20.29 -16.52 14.76
C GLY A 6 -20.04 -15.79 13.45
N GLU A 7 -20.73 -14.66 13.23
CA GLU A 7 -20.50 -13.84 12.05
C GLU A 7 -19.00 -13.49 11.98
N GLU A 8 -18.32 -13.96 10.93
CA GLU A 8 -16.90 -13.66 10.75
C GLU A 8 -16.75 -12.14 10.63
N GLN A 9 -15.98 -11.54 11.55
CA GLN A 9 -15.82 -10.10 11.62
C GLN A 9 -15.22 -9.56 10.31
N MET A 10 -15.95 -8.64 9.69
CA MET A 10 -15.56 -7.99 8.44
C MET A 10 -14.73 -6.74 8.73
N GLU A 11 -13.56 -6.64 8.13
CA GLU A 11 -12.64 -5.51 8.24
C GLU A 11 -12.33 -4.93 6.86
N VAL A 12 -11.74 -3.73 6.82
CA VAL A 12 -11.29 -3.10 5.57
C VAL A 12 -9.79 -3.30 5.41
N TYR A 13 -9.41 -3.91 4.30
CA TYR A 13 -8.03 -4.20 3.96
C TYR A 13 -7.58 -3.40 2.73
N SER A 14 -6.28 -3.16 2.64
CA SER A 14 -5.60 -2.65 1.45
C SER A 14 -4.37 -3.49 1.15
N VAL A 15 -4.06 -3.67 -0.14
CA VAL A 15 -2.87 -4.40 -0.59
C VAL A 15 -1.83 -3.40 -1.08
N TRP A 16 -0.63 -3.50 -0.54
CA TRP A 16 0.46 -2.56 -0.78
C TRP A 16 1.68 -3.26 -1.37
N ALA A 17 2.21 -2.72 -2.47
CA ALA A 17 3.54 -3.09 -2.94
C ALA A 17 4.58 -2.29 -2.14
N ILE A 18 5.55 -3.01 -1.57
CA ILE A 18 6.59 -2.45 -0.72
C ILE A 18 7.87 -2.24 -1.54
N PRO A 19 8.47 -1.03 -1.56
CA PRO A 19 9.73 -0.80 -2.25
C PRO A 19 10.86 -1.69 -1.69
N PRO A 20 11.80 -2.12 -2.54
CA PRO A 20 12.94 -2.94 -2.10
C PRO A 20 13.87 -2.16 -1.17
N GLU A 21 14.66 -2.87 -0.36
CA GLU A 21 15.59 -2.28 0.62
C GLU A 21 16.62 -1.34 0.01
N THR A 22 16.95 -1.50 -1.27
CA THR A 22 17.89 -0.64 -1.99
C THR A 22 17.36 0.79 -2.15
N VAL A 23 16.04 1.01 -2.08
CA VAL A 23 15.40 2.31 -2.28
C VAL A 23 14.64 2.78 -1.04
N ARG A 24 14.13 1.85 -0.23
CA ARG A 24 13.25 2.12 0.91
C ARG A 24 13.84 3.09 1.96
N PRO A 25 15.13 3.00 2.37
CA PRO A 25 15.70 3.95 3.32
C PRO A 25 15.73 5.39 2.79
N ARG A 26 16.06 5.58 1.50
CA ARG A 26 16.05 6.90 0.86
C ARG A 26 14.67 7.51 0.85
N LEU A 27 13.63 6.71 0.56
CA LEU A 27 12.24 7.18 0.58
C LEU A 27 11.79 7.51 2.01
N LYS A 28 12.12 6.69 3.00
CA LYS A 28 11.83 6.97 4.42
C LYS A 28 12.44 8.30 4.87
N ALA A 29 13.72 8.54 4.57
CA ALA A 29 14.39 9.79 4.92
C ALA A 29 13.74 11.00 4.23
N LEU A 30 13.33 10.87 2.96
CA LEU A 30 12.60 11.93 2.25
C LEU A 30 11.26 12.24 2.93
N MET A 31 10.48 11.21 3.25
CA MET A 31 9.19 11.35 3.92
C MET A 31 9.33 11.96 5.31
N GLU A 32 10.31 11.53 6.09
CA GLU A 32 10.62 12.08 7.41
C GLU A 32 11.01 13.55 7.34
N ASN A 33 11.89 13.94 6.42
CA ASN A 33 12.29 15.34 6.24
C ASN A 33 11.10 16.24 5.87
N LEU A 34 10.23 15.78 4.97
CA LEU A 34 9.01 16.52 4.60
C LEU A 34 8.07 16.65 5.79
N ARG A 35 7.82 15.54 6.52
CA ARG A 35 6.98 15.53 7.72
C ARG A 35 7.52 16.44 8.81
N ASN A 36 8.83 16.43 9.07
CA ASN A 36 9.45 17.29 10.08
C ASN A 36 9.30 18.78 9.75
N LYS A 37 9.27 19.14 8.46
CA LYS A 37 9.12 20.51 7.99
C LYS A 37 7.67 20.99 7.91
N PHE A 38 6.75 20.13 7.50
CA PHE A 38 5.38 20.51 7.14
C PHE A 38 4.29 19.84 8.01
N GLY A 39 4.66 18.95 8.93
CA GLY A 39 3.75 18.13 9.70
C GLY A 39 3.17 16.95 8.92
N GLY A 40 2.26 16.20 9.56
CA GLY A 40 1.55 15.07 8.95
C GLY A 40 1.79 13.73 9.68
N PRO A 41 0.96 12.71 9.42
CA PRO A 41 1.11 11.40 10.05
C PRO A 41 2.35 10.66 9.54
N GLU A 42 2.89 9.80 10.37
CA GLU A 42 3.93 8.86 9.96
C GLU A 42 3.31 7.63 9.27
N PHE A 43 3.94 7.21 8.16
CA PHE A 43 3.64 5.97 7.47
C PHE A 43 4.87 5.49 6.67
N GLY A 44 4.90 4.22 6.30
CA GLY A 44 5.98 3.65 5.48
C GLY A 44 5.77 3.89 3.98
N PRO A 45 6.84 3.95 3.16
CA PRO A 45 6.70 4.08 1.71
C PRO A 45 6.05 2.83 1.11
N HIS A 46 4.99 3.02 0.32
CA HIS A 46 4.26 1.95 -0.34
C HIS A 46 3.57 2.46 -1.61
N ILE A 47 3.19 1.53 -2.49
CA ILE A 47 2.25 1.79 -3.60
C ILE A 47 0.98 1.00 -3.28
N THR A 48 -0.16 1.68 -3.18
CA THR A 48 -1.44 1.00 -3.01
C THR A 48 -1.84 0.32 -4.31
N MET A 49 -1.92 -1.01 -4.29
CA MET A 49 -2.31 -1.82 -5.45
C MET A 49 -3.79 -2.12 -5.47
N VAL A 50 -4.36 -2.36 -4.29
CA VAL A 50 -5.81 -2.46 -4.12
C VAL A 50 -6.21 -1.68 -2.87
N GLY A 51 -7.15 -0.76 -3.04
CA GLY A 51 -7.66 0.09 -1.96
C GLY A 51 -8.93 -0.48 -1.33
N ALA A 52 -9.04 -0.33 -0.01
CA ALA A 52 -10.26 -0.44 0.79
C ALA A 52 -11.27 -1.55 0.38
N ILE A 53 -10.88 -2.81 0.57
CA ILE A 53 -11.73 -3.98 0.33
C ILE A 53 -12.27 -4.51 1.66
N ARG A 54 -13.57 -4.77 1.73
CA ARG A 54 -14.19 -5.37 2.92
C ARG A 54 -14.18 -6.89 2.84
N LEU A 55 -13.47 -7.55 3.76
CA LEU A 55 -13.33 -9.01 3.83
C LEU A 55 -13.29 -9.46 5.29
N ASN A 56 -13.64 -10.72 5.56
CA ASN A 56 -13.22 -11.34 6.80
C ASN A 56 -11.70 -11.64 6.73
N ARG A 57 -11.08 -11.82 7.90
CA ARG A 57 -9.64 -12.04 8.01
C ARG A 57 -9.15 -13.27 7.22
N LYS A 58 -9.89 -14.37 7.28
CA LYS A 58 -9.51 -15.64 6.64
C LYS A 58 -9.43 -15.48 5.13
N ASP A 59 -10.45 -14.87 4.53
CA ASP A 59 -10.51 -14.60 3.10
C ASP A 59 -9.48 -13.55 2.67
N ALA A 60 -9.23 -12.52 3.49
CA ALA A 60 -8.20 -11.53 3.21
C ALA A 60 -6.81 -12.18 3.07
N ILE A 61 -6.46 -13.08 3.99
CA ILE A 61 -5.18 -13.80 3.96
C ILE A 61 -5.13 -14.75 2.77
N ALA A 62 -6.16 -15.57 2.56
CA ALA A 62 -6.20 -16.54 1.47
C ALA A 62 -6.06 -15.85 0.10
N LYS A 63 -6.78 -14.72 -0.10
CA LYS A 63 -6.69 -13.93 -1.33
C LYS A 63 -5.33 -13.27 -1.51
N LEU A 64 -4.72 -12.76 -0.44
CA LEU A 64 -3.39 -12.16 -0.51
C LEU A 64 -2.32 -13.19 -0.89
N VAL A 65 -2.37 -14.38 -0.29
CA VAL A 65 -1.45 -15.49 -0.62
C VAL A 65 -1.61 -15.88 -2.08
N ALA A 66 -2.84 -16.19 -2.52
CA ALA A 66 -3.11 -16.57 -3.90
C ALA A 66 -2.70 -15.49 -4.92
N ALA A 67 -2.91 -14.21 -4.60
CA ALA A 67 -2.46 -13.10 -5.45
C ALA A 67 -0.93 -12.99 -5.52
N SER A 68 -0.22 -13.34 -4.43
CA SER A 68 1.23 -13.23 -4.34
C SER A 68 1.96 -14.36 -5.08
N GLU A 69 1.38 -15.56 -5.17
CA GLU A 69 2.00 -16.73 -5.84
C GLU A 69 2.23 -16.50 -7.34
N GLY A 70 1.34 -15.76 -8.00
CA GLY A 70 1.44 -15.44 -9.44
C GLY A 70 2.15 -14.13 -9.75
N LEU A 71 2.46 -13.31 -8.74
CA LEU A 71 2.92 -11.94 -8.95
C LEU A 71 4.45 -11.88 -8.97
N LYS A 72 5.01 -11.59 -10.15
CA LYS A 72 6.42 -11.21 -10.26
C LYS A 72 6.64 -9.80 -9.68
N PRO A 73 7.83 -9.50 -9.15
CA PRO A 73 8.19 -8.13 -8.78
C PRO A 73 7.91 -7.16 -9.94
N ILE A 74 7.10 -6.14 -9.67
CA ILE A 74 6.72 -5.14 -10.67
C ILE A 74 7.87 -4.14 -10.78
N LYS A 75 8.50 -4.06 -11.95
CA LYS A 75 9.43 -2.97 -12.24
C LYS A 75 8.63 -1.69 -12.46
N CYS A 76 9.08 -0.62 -11.84
CA CYS A 76 8.39 0.65 -11.84
C CYS A 76 9.40 1.78 -11.98
N ARG A 77 9.02 2.83 -12.72
CA ARG A 77 9.78 4.07 -12.82
C ARG A 77 9.01 5.21 -12.16
N ILE A 78 9.71 6.02 -11.36
CA ILE A 78 9.19 7.29 -10.87
C ILE A 78 9.28 8.31 -12.03
N SER A 79 8.16 8.83 -12.49
CA SER A 79 8.12 9.82 -13.58
C SER A 79 8.30 11.23 -13.06
N SER A 80 7.64 11.60 -11.97
CA SER A 80 7.70 12.95 -11.40
C SER A 80 7.19 12.99 -9.97
N VAL A 81 7.40 14.15 -9.32
CA VAL A 81 6.71 14.53 -8.09
C VAL A 81 5.42 15.26 -8.47
N SER A 82 4.31 14.92 -7.83
CA SER A 82 3.02 15.58 -8.04
C SER A 82 2.34 15.93 -6.70
N LYS A 83 1.25 16.70 -6.81
CA LYS A 83 0.41 17.13 -5.69
C LYS A 83 -1.06 17.08 -6.08
N GLY A 84 -1.90 16.75 -5.12
CA GLY A 84 -3.36 16.71 -5.26
C GLY A 84 -4.03 17.75 -4.37
N THR A 85 -5.33 17.56 -4.15
CA THR A 85 -6.19 18.48 -3.39
C THR A 85 -6.85 17.83 -2.18
N PHE A 86 -6.48 16.59 -1.84
CA PHE A 86 -7.00 15.88 -0.66
C PHE A 86 -5.88 15.21 0.14
N PHE A 87 -6.19 14.86 1.39
CA PHE A 87 -5.22 14.45 2.41
C PHE A 87 -4.24 13.34 1.96
N TYR A 88 -4.74 12.23 1.41
CA TYR A 88 -3.88 11.11 0.99
C TYR A 88 -3.15 11.34 -0.34
N GLN A 89 -3.43 12.46 -1.02
CA GLN A 89 -2.73 12.92 -2.23
C GLN A 89 -2.14 14.32 -2.00
N CYS A 90 -1.54 14.57 -0.83
CA CYS A 90 -0.88 15.85 -0.54
C CYS A 90 0.34 16.07 -1.45
N ILE A 91 1.37 15.23 -1.31
CA ILE A 91 2.54 15.16 -2.19
C ILE A 91 2.84 13.67 -2.41
N TYR A 92 3.06 13.27 -3.65
CA TYR A 92 3.31 11.87 -4.00
C TYR A 92 4.21 11.75 -5.22
N LEU A 93 4.84 10.58 -5.35
CA LEU A 93 5.60 10.22 -6.53
C LEU A 93 4.63 9.59 -7.54
N LEU A 94 4.62 10.11 -8.77
CA LEU A 94 3.97 9.44 -9.89
C LEU A 94 4.85 8.27 -10.33
N VAL A 95 4.23 7.09 -10.40
CA VAL A 95 4.90 5.83 -10.73
C VAL A 95 4.21 5.22 -11.93
N HIS A 96 5.00 4.79 -12.91
CA HIS A 96 4.53 3.99 -14.03
C HIS A 96 5.12 2.58 -13.93
N PRO A 97 4.32 1.53 -14.21
CA PRO A 97 4.90 0.23 -14.50
C PRO A 97 5.86 0.38 -15.68
N ASP A 98 6.98 -0.31 -15.60
CA ASP A 98 7.89 -0.43 -16.73
C ASP A 98 7.32 -1.51 -17.66
N ASP A 99 7.14 -1.19 -18.95
CA ASP A 99 6.53 -2.09 -19.94
C ASP A 99 7.58 -3.06 -20.56
N GLU A 100 8.79 -3.14 -20.00
CA GLU A 100 9.86 -4.04 -20.46
C GLU A 100 9.66 -5.52 -20.09
#